data_AF-A0A1F5Q8E7-F1
#
_entry.id   AF-A0A1F5Q8E7-F1
#
_cell.length_a   1.000
_cell.length_b   1.000
_cell.length_c   1.000
_cell.angle_alpha   90.00
_cell.angle_beta   90.00
_cell.angle_gamma   90.00
#
_symmetry.space_group_name_H-M   'P 1'
#
loop_
_entity.id
_entity.type
_entity.pdbx_description
1 polymer ?
#
loop_
_entity_poly.entity_id
_entity_poly.type
_entity_poly.pdbx_seq_one_letter_code
_entity_poly.pdbx_strand_id
1 'polypeptide(L)'
;MRKLILLLLFFCAMTGMLNAQAPARQFGEHESPNGCKEVYPDGSPLPPHWHWRVVGANPVGPPLLTVEDLKRFLAPGPDGRFNKSWQVLWMKEGPQLTEADLRNMYDLAIQNRFVTGSIQPCELLEDMMSDEPPRLVKGPNGERLRTLYDPTNKLAADKWELPSLERALQTGQMQVINGVFVKGCSNPTHEIKIAVETQTFIPRLEKTNDANGDGIFTDDEQSRAQRQRVPFQYRAINPSAVRVRITRYVDDIPGIGVVNICANQIGRILEPNTDAVCTQPVDDYSPAPGSQKINTATVTMQMVDRPNITATATDRSTVRTLPTPGLKVTKEVRNITQNSEFGKTATARPNDILQFRIQVNTEGANIPQDIFLRDVISDPQRFTFVPESLRINLATSAAEQQTLFFQETGTSIGTVPPNGNRVLTFDVRAAASFEANITHTMINTVIAWAGNLRAEDTASVTLRIETAPTDRPTDKPPTGKITRKWWIGLPLAILGGWGVWKLLEGDDAVTPSAKDPLGVPGPIPRR
;
A
#
# COMPACT_ATOMS: atom_id res chain seq x y z
N MET A 1 8.21 -82.33 56.58
CA MET A 1 8.42 -81.50 55.36
C MET A 1 8.32 -79.99 55.57
N ARG A 2 7.43 -79.43 56.41
CA ARG A 2 7.36 -77.96 56.63
C ARG A 2 8.58 -77.30 57.32
N LYS A 3 9.38 -78.03 58.10
CA LYS A 3 10.59 -77.47 58.76
C LYS A 3 11.85 -77.45 57.88
N LEU A 4 11.89 -78.21 56.78
CA LEU A 4 13.04 -78.23 55.84
C LEU A 4 12.92 -77.11 54.78
N ILE A 5 11.70 -76.73 54.40
CA ILE A 5 11.41 -75.65 53.43
C ILE A 5 11.68 -74.26 54.05
N LEU A 6 11.43 -74.09 55.35
CA LEU A 6 11.73 -72.84 56.08
C LEU A 6 13.24 -72.61 56.27
N LEU A 7 14.05 -73.67 56.35
CA LEU A 7 15.51 -73.55 56.49
C LEU A 7 16.19 -73.20 55.16
N LEU A 8 15.65 -73.68 54.03
CA LEU A 8 16.12 -73.39 52.66
C LEU A 8 15.78 -71.95 52.22
N LEU A 9 14.60 -71.44 52.61
CA LEU A 9 14.22 -70.04 52.37
C LEU A 9 15.06 -69.05 53.21
N PHE A 10 15.48 -69.44 54.42
CA PHE A 10 16.35 -68.63 55.26
C PHE A 10 17.80 -68.58 54.72
N PHE A 11 18.31 -69.67 54.14
CA PHE A 11 19.65 -69.71 53.54
C PHE A 11 19.75 -68.94 52.22
N CYS A 12 18.71 -68.97 51.36
CA CYS A 12 18.69 -68.20 50.11
C CYS A 12 18.53 -66.68 50.33
N ALA A 13 17.85 -66.25 51.41
CA ALA A 13 17.72 -64.84 51.74
C ALA A 13 19.02 -64.24 52.31
N MET A 14 19.81 -65.03 53.06
CA MET A 14 21.07 -64.55 53.67
C MET A 14 22.23 -64.43 52.66
N THR A 15 22.28 -65.27 51.61
CA THR A 15 23.25 -65.10 50.51
C THR A 15 22.96 -63.88 49.63
N GLY A 16 21.70 -63.43 49.55
CA GLY A 16 21.31 -62.22 48.83
C GLY A 16 21.68 -60.93 49.56
N MET A 17 21.69 -60.93 50.89
CA MET A 17 22.04 -59.73 51.68
C MET A 17 23.54 -59.56 51.90
N LEU A 18 24.35 -60.64 51.88
CA LEU A 18 25.81 -60.54 52.02
C LEU A 18 26.53 -60.02 50.75
N ASN A 19 25.89 -60.01 49.57
CA ASN A 19 26.42 -59.40 48.36
C ASN A 19 25.88 -57.99 48.07
N ALA A 20 24.94 -57.48 48.89
CA ALA A 20 24.36 -56.15 48.71
C ALA A 20 25.00 -55.07 49.59
N GLN A 21 25.94 -55.42 50.47
CA GLN A 21 26.72 -54.47 51.28
C GLN A 21 28.19 -54.87 51.37
N ALA A 22 28.87 -54.97 50.23
CA ALA A 22 30.32 -54.74 50.24
C ALA A 22 30.53 -53.21 50.28
N PRO A 23 31.18 -52.64 51.31
CA PRO A 23 31.53 -51.23 51.28
C PRO A 23 32.43 -50.98 50.07
N ALA A 24 32.19 -49.87 49.38
CA ALA A 24 32.94 -49.38 48.23
C ALA A 24 34.45 -49.39 48.55
N ARG A 25 35.13 -50.50 48.24
CA ARG A 25 36.59 -50.58 48.21
C ARG A 25 37.01 -50.43 46.76
N GLN A 26 37.55 -49.25 46.46
CA GLN A 26 38.44 -48.94 45.34
C GLN A 26 38.15 -49.74 44.06
N PHE A 27 37.02 -49.46 43.43
CA PHE A 27 37.00 -49.53 41.97
C PHE A 27 37.62 -48.22 41.49
N GLY A 28 38.76 -48.29 40.81
CA GLY A 28 39.37 -47.13 40.17
C GLY A 28 38.42 -46.47 39.18
N GLU A 29 38.81 -45.29 38.67
CA GLU A 29 38.12 -44.61 37.56
C GLU A 29 37.71 -45.66 36.52
N HIS A 30 36.40 -45.85 36.37
CA HIS A 30 35.87 -46.75 35.36
C HIS A 30 35.31 -45.86 34.26
N GLU A 31 35.83 -46.03 33.06
CA GLU A 31 35.22 -45.42 31.89
C GLU A 31 33.84 -46.05 31.69
N SER A 32 32.82 -45.21 31.53
CA SER A 32 31.49 -45.67 31.13
C SER A 32 31.61 -46.53 29.86
N PRO A 33 30.75 -47.56 29.64
CA PRO A 33 30.77 -48.41 28.45
C PRO A 33 30.69 -47.67 27.10
N ASN A 34 30.34 -46.38 27.11
CA ASN A 34 30.27 -45.49 25.94
C ASN A 34 31.47 -44.54 25.80
N GLY A 35 32.52 -44.69 26.63
CA GLY A 35 33.76 -43.90 26.53
C GLY A 35 33.67 -42.45 27.01
N CYS A 36 32.56 -42.03 27.63
CA CYS A 36 32.45 -40.70 28.24
C CYS A 36 33.23 -40.66 29.57
N LYS A 37 33.97 -39.57 29.82
CA LYS A 37 34.70 -39.35 31.08
C LYS A 37 33.75 -38.71 32.10
N GLU A 38 33.53 -39.39 33.21
CA GLU A 38 32.56 -38.99 34.24
C GLU A 38 33.14 -37.93 35.19
N VAL A 39 33.12 -36.69 34.73
CA VAL A 39 33.52 -35.52 35.51
C VAL A 39 32.43 -34.47 35.49
N TYR A 40 32.31 -33.67 36.56
CA TYR A 40 31.51 -32.45 36.54
C TYR A 40 32.01 -31.48 35.45
N PRO A 41 31.22 -30.47 35.04
CA PRO A 41 31.65 -29.47 34.06
C PRO A 41 32.94 -28.72 34.42
N ASP A 42 33.29 -28.68 35.71
CA ASP A 42 34.53 -28.11 36.22
C ASP A 42 35.73 -29.08 36.20
N GLY A 43 35.54 -30.30 35.67
CA GLY A 43 36.55 -31.34 35.54
C GLY A 43 36.76 -32.19 36.81
N SER A 44 36.00 -31.96 37.88
CA SER A 44 36.13 -32.75 39.11
C SER A 44 35.44 -34.12 39.02
N PRO A 45 35.94 -35.17 39.68
CA PRO A 45 35.36 -36.51 39.59
C PRO A 45 33.96 -36.57 40.19
N LEU A 46 33.01 -37.24 39.51
CA LEU A 46 31.70 -37.51 40.09
C LEU A 46 31.82 -38.47 41.29
N PRO A 47 31.01 -38.29 42.36
CA PRO A 47 30.98 -39.25 43.46
C PRO A 47 30.53 -40.64 42.98
N PRO A 48 30.90 -41.73 43.70
CA PRO A 48 30.55 -43.08 43.30
C PRO A 48 29.03 -43.23 43.13
N HIS A 49 28.59 -43.55 41.93
CA HIS A 49 27.19 -43.74 41.59
C HIS A 49 26.99 -45.09 40.90
N TRP A 50 25.74 -45.56 40.86
CA TRP A 50 25.42 -46.87 40.32
C TRP A 50 25.13 -46.76 38.82
N HIS A 51 25.99 -47.35 38.00
CA HIS A 51 25.63 -47.62 36.61
C HIS A 51 24.71 -48.83 36.53
N TRP A 52 23.65 -48.72 35.72
CA TRP A 52 22.90 -49.87 35.26
C TRP A 52 23.79 -50.68 34.30
N ARG A 53 24.68 -51.51 34.84
CA ARG A 53 25.75 -52.25 34.14
C ARG A 53 25.28 -53.20 33.02
N VAL A 54 23.97 -53.37 32.84
CA VAL A 54 23.35 -54.31 31.88
C VAL A 54 22.69 -53.59 30.71
N VAL A 55 22.81 -52.27 30.61
CA VAL A 55 22.21 -51.51 29.50
C VAL A 55 23.32 -51.03 28.58
N GLY A 56 23.45 -51.64 27.39
CA GLY A 56 24.43 -51.20 26.38
C GLY A 56 25.14 -52.29 25.58
N ALA A 57 25.00 -53.58 25.90
CA ALA A 57 25.85 -54.61 25.29
C ALA A 57 25.57 -54.91 23.80
N ASN A 58 24.38 -54.57 23.27
CA ASN A 58 24.04 -54.85 21.88
C ASN A 58 23.30 -53.66 21.24
N PRO A 59 23.90 -52.95 20.28
CA PRO A 59 23.21 -51.91 19.53
C PRO A 59 22.06 -52.51 18.71
N VAL A 60 20.98 -51.73 18.55
CA VAL A 60 19.75 -52.15 17.85
C VAL A 60 19.94 -52.22 16.33
N GLY A 61 21.08 -51.73 15.85
CA GLY A 61 21.53 -51.75 14.47
C GLY A 61 22.85 -50.98 14.35
N PRO A 62 23.54 -51.06 13.19
CA PRO A 62 24.70 -50.23 12.93
C PRO A 62 24.33 -48.73 12.92
N PRO A 63 25.28 -47.83 13.20
CA PRO A 63 25.04 -46.39 13.18
C PRO A 63 24.57 -45.93 11.78
N LEU A 64 23.67 -44.95 11.76
CA LEU A 64 23.18 -44.31 10.54
C LEU A 64 24.11 -43.16 10.19
N LEU A 65 25.17 -43.45 9.43
CA LEU A 65 26.21 -42.48 9.10
C LEU A 65 25.97 -41.80 7.75
N THR A 66 25.18 -42.43 6.89
CA THR A 66 24.92 -41.96 5.53
C THR A 66 23.42 -41.96 5.20
N VAL A 67 23.04 -41.23 4.16
CA VAL A 67 21.68 -41.28 3.59
C VAL A 67 21.32 -42.72 3.15
N GLU A 68 22.31 -43.52 2.75
CA GLU A 68 22.09 -44.92 2.36
C GLU A 68 21.78 -45.81 3.56
N ASP A 69 22.41 -45.55 4.71
CA ASP A 69 22.07 -46.22 5.97
C ASP A 69 20.65 -45.86 6.41
N LEU A 70 20.24 -44.60 6.22
CA LEU A 70 18.87 -44.15 6.49
C LEU A 70 17.86 -44.84 5.56
N LYS A 71 18.14 -44.93 4.25
CA LYS A 71 17.29 -45.67 3.31
C LYS A 71 17.15 -47.12 3.74
N ARG A 72 18.26 -47.78 4.09
CA ARG A 72 18.25 -49.18 4.57
C ARG A 72 17.49 -49.33 5.88
N PHE A 73 17.62 -48.36 6.78
CA PHE A 73 16.90 -48.33 8.04
C PHE A 73 15.39 -48.25 7.78
N LEU A 74 14.93 -47.23 7.06
CA LEU A 74 13.52 -46.96 6.75
C LEU A 74 12.90 -47.98 5.79
N ALA A 75 13.67 -48.68 4.97
CA ALA A 75 13.15 -49.62 3.98
C ALA A 75 12.15 -50.63 4.58
N PRO A 76 11.15 -51.07 3.80
CA PRO A 76 10.31 -52.19 4.21
C PRO A 76 11.14 -53.46 4.45
N GLY A 77 10.55 -54.42 5.15
CA GLY A 77 11.10 -55.77 5.28
C GLY A 77 11.19 -56.49 3.92
N PRO A 78 11.78 -57.69 3.89
CA PRO A 78 11.95 -58.47 2.66
C PRO A 78 10.64 -58.81 1.93
N ASP A 79 9.51 -58.80 2.64
CA ASP A 79 8.16 -59.03 2.08
C ASP A 79 7.50 -57.75 1.53
N GLY A 80 8.24 -56.64 1.49
CA GLY A 80 7.76 -55.34 0.99
C GLY A 80 6.85 -54.59 1.96
N ARG A 81 6.66 -55.11 3.19
CA ARG A 81 5.83 -54.51 4.25
C ARG A 81 6.69 -53.82 5.30
N PHE A 82 6.17 -52.78 5.96
CA PHE A 82 6.87 -52.10 7.05
C PHE A 82 6.76 -52.87 8.37
N ASN A 83 7.32 -54.08 8.42
CA ASN A 83 7.15 -55.03 9.52
C ASN A 83 8.42 -55.26 10.37
N LYS A 84 9.48 -54.46 10.19
CA LYS A 84 10.64 -54.55 11.09
C LYS A 84 10.18 -54.32 12.52
N SER A 85 10.83 -54.95 13.50
CA SER A 85 10.36 -54.92 14.89
C SER A 85 10.17 -53.50 15.43
N TRP A 86 10.99 -52.54 15.02
CA TRP A 86 10.80 -51.14 15.39
C TRP A 86 9.66 -50.47 14.61
N GLN A 87 9.44 -50.79 13.33
CA GLN A 87 8.35 -50.24 12.51
C GLN A 87 6.99 -50.67 13.08
N VAL A 88 6.86 -51.95 13.44
CA VAL A 88 5.65 -52.49 14.06
C VAL A 88 5.39 -51.85 15.41
N LEU A 89 6.43 -51.71 16.25
CA LEU A 89 6.30 -51.03 17.54
C LEU A 89 5.88 -49.57 17.35
N TRP A 90 6.49 -48.87 16.39
CA TRP A 90 6.20 -47.45 16.16
C TRP A 90 4.80 -47.22 15.58
N MET A 91 4.31 -48.07 14.68
CA MET A 91 2.92 -48.02 14.22
C MET A 91 1.91 -48.43 15.30
N LYS A 92 2.31 -49.28 16.24
CA LYS A 92 1.44 -49.75 17.34
C LYS A 92 1.37 -48.76 18.50
N GLU A 93 2.48 -48.10 18.82
CA GLU A 93 2.64 -47.28 20.03
C GLU A 93 2.71 -45.77 19.72
N GLY A 94 3.00 -45.38 18.48
CA GLY A 94 2.96 -44.00 18.02
C GLY A 94 1.52 -43.58 17.75
N PRO A 95 1.00 -42.50 18.38
CA PRO A 95 -0.43 -42.24 18.40
C PRO A 95 -1.09 -41.96 17.04
N GLN A 96 -0.36 -41.75 15.94
CA GLN A 96 -0.94 -41.44 14.62
C GLN A 96 -0.07 -41.83 13.39
N LEU A 97 0.92 -42.71 13.52
CA LEU A 97 1.78 -43.09 12.39
C LEU A 97 1.27 -44.35 11.69
N THR A 98 0.92 -44.19 10.41
CA THR A 98 0.42 -45.27 9.55
C THR A 98 1.54 -45.87 8.71
N GLU A 99 1.27 -47.03 8.09
CA GLU A 99 2.18 -47.60 7.09
C GLU A 99 2.40 -46.64 5.90
N ALA A 100 1.41 -45.80 5.59
CA ALA A 100 1.52 -44.78 4.55
C ALA A 100 2.55 -43.69 4.92
N ASP A 101 2.66 -43.34 6.20
CA ASP A 101 3.64 -42.36 6.66
C ASP A 101 5.06 -42.91 6.59
N LEU A 102 5.26 -44.17 6.99
CA LEU A 102 6.56 -44.86 6.84
C LEU A 102 6.97 -44.98 5.37
N ARG A 103 5.99 -45.24 4.49
CA ARG A 103 6.21 -45.25 3.04
C ARG A 103 6.62 -43.88 2.52
N ASN A 104 5.92 -42.82 2.90
CA ASN A 104 6.28 -41.45 2.53
C ASN A 104 7.69 -41.09 3.02
N MET A 105 8.06 -41.45 4.25
CA MET A 105 9.41 -41.22 4.78
C MET A 105 10.47 -41.98 3.99
N TYR A 106 10.20 -43.23 3.63
CA TYR A 106 11.11 -44.02 2.80
C TYR A 106 11.27 -43.46 1.38
N ASP A 107 10.18 -43.03 0.75
CA ASP A 107 10.20 -42.42 -0.59
C ASP A 107 10.97 -41.10 -0.60
N LEU A 108 10.80 -40.27 0.44
CA LEU A 108 11.62 -39.07 0.64
C LEU A 108 13.12 -39.42 0.79
N ALA A 109 13.44 -40.55 1.42
CA ALA A 109 14.82 -40.96 1.68
C ALA A 109 15.49 -41.43 0.40
N ILE A 110 14.75 -42.17 -0.44
CA ILE A 110 15.17 -42.55 -1.80
C ILE A 110 15.47 -41.31 -2.64
N GLN A 111 14.67 -40.25 -2.51
CA GLN A 111 14.85 -38.98 -3.21
C GLN A 111 16.02 -38.12 -2.67
N ASN A 112 16.78 -38.59 -1.66
CA ASN A 112 17.87 -37.87 -0.99
C ASN A 112 17.43 -36.52 -0.36
N ARG A 113 16.17 -36.40 0.09
CA ARG A 113 15.61 -35.15 0.66
C ARG A 113 15.75 -35.08 2.19
N PHE A 114 16.89 -35.50 2.72
CA PHE A 114 17.19 -35.53 4.17
C PHE A 114 18.54 -34.86 4.46
N VAL A 115 18.66 -34.22 5.62
CA VAL A 115 19.94 -33.76 6.18
C VAL A 115 20.17 -34.56 7.45
N THR A 116 21.28 -35.28 7.56
CA THR A 116 21.61 -36.04 8.78
C THR A 116 22.45 -35.17 9.71
N GLY A 117 22.09 -35.13 11.00
CA GLY A 117 22.92 -34.57 12.07
C GLY A 117 23.39 -35.68 13.01
N SER A 118 24.61 -35.58 13.54
CA SER A 118 25.06 -36.43 14.64
C SER A 118 24.98 -35.64 15.92
N ILE A 119 24.25 -36.14 16.93
CA ILE A 119 24.34 -35.61 18.29
C ILE A 119 25.50 -36.33 18.99
N GLN A 120 26.31 -35.58 19.76
CA GLN A 120 27.37 -36.16 20.57
C GLN A 120 26.74 -37.06 21.67
N PRO A 121 27.12 -38.35 21.77
CA PRO A 121 26.48 -39.29 22.70
C PRO A 121 26.55 -38.90 24.18
N CYS A 122 27.44 -37.98 24.56
CA CYS A 122 27.62 -37.53 25.94
C CYS A 122 26.69 -36.36 26.32
N GLU A 123 26.30 -35.47 25.40
CA GLU A 123 25.37 -34.36 25.71
C GLU A 123 23.97 -34.88 26.09
N LEU A 124 23.47 -35.89 25.36
CA LEU A 124 22.17 -36.49 25.64
C LEU A 124 22.16 -37.29 26.96
N LEU A 125 23.30 -37.89 27.31
CA LEU A 125 23.44 -38.67 28.54
C LEU A 125 23.52 -37.76 29.76
N GLU A 126 24.23 -36.64 29.67
CA GLU A 126 24.30 -35.63 30.73
C GLU A 126 22.91 -35.05 31.04
N ASP A 127 22.12 -34.71 30.01
CA ASP A 127 20.74 -34.25 30.19
C ASP A 127 19.80 -35.34 30.74
N MET A 128 19.95 -36.61 30.32
CA MET A 128 19.16 -37.73 30.83
C MET A 128 19.52 -38.15 32.26
N MET A 129 20.75 -37.88 32.72
CA MET A 129 21.21 -38.20 34.07
C MET A 129 20.97 -37.05 35.06
N SER A 130 20.91 -35.80 34.59
CA SER A 130 20.88 -34.60 35.45
C SER A 130 19.48 -34.00 35.67
N ASP A 131 18.51 -34.26 34.79
CA ASP A 131 17.12 -33.77 34.89
C ASP A 131 16.12 -34.95 35.11
N GLU A 132 14.84 -34.65 35.42
CA GLU A 132 13.80 -35.67 35.65
C GLU A 132 13.82 -36.72 34.52
N PRO A 133 14.10 -38.01 34.81
CA PRO A 133 14.18 -39.01 33.76
C PRO A 133 12.83 -39.10 33.03
N PRO A 134 12.83 -39.35 31.70
CA PRO A 134 11.59 -39.43 30.93
C PRO A 134 10.61 -40.36 31.63
N ARG A 135 9.45 -39.81 32.02
CA ARG A 135 8.46 -40.53 32.82
C ARG A 135 8.00 -41.76 32.04
N LEU A 136 8.10 -42.92 32.69
CA LEU A 136 7.59 -44.17 32.17
C LEU A 136 6.07 -44.07 32.05
N VAL A 137 5.57 -43.97 30.82
CA VAL A 137 4.14 -44.04 30.56
C VAL A 137 3.74 -45.51 30.60
N LYS A 138 2.72 -45.84 31.39
CA LYS A 138 2.13 -47.18 31.38
C LYS A 138 1.28 -47.32 30.12
N GLY A 139 1.58 -48.33 29.31
CA GLY A 139 0.73 -48.72 28.20
C GLY A 139 -0.64 -49.22 28.70
N PRO A 140 -1.63 -49.37 27.81
CA PRO A 140 -2.98 -49.80 28.15
C PRO A 140 -3.05 -51.19 28.83
N ASN A 141 -2.01 -52.03 28.73
CA ASN A 141 -1.92 -53.31 29.44
C ASN A 141 -0.92 -53.30 30.61
N GLY A 142 -0.48 -52.11 31.05
CA GLY A 142 0.42 -51.94 32.19
C GLY A 142 1.91 -52.13 31.88
N GLU A 143 2.30 -52.35 30.63
CA GLU A 143 3.70 -52.37 30.20
C GLU A 143 4.36 -51.00 30.31
N ARG A 144 5.66 -50.98 30.61
CA ARG A 144 6.47 -49.76 30.67
C ARG A 144 6.92 -49.39 29.25
N LEU A 145 6.33 -48.35 28.67
CA LEU A 145 6.73 -47.84 27.35
C LEU A 145 7.92 -46.87 27.48
N ARG A 146 8.78 -46.83 26.45
CA ARG A 146 9.91 -45.89 26.37
C ARG A 146 9.52 -44.69 25.51
N THR A 147 9.74 -43.49 26.02
CA THR A 147 9.35 -42.22 25.39
C THR A 147 10.44 -41.67 24.46
N LEU A 148 10.05 -41.04 23.35
CA LEU A 148 10.93 -40.16 22.56
C LEU A 148 11.26 -38.89 23.37
N TYR A 149 12.41 -38.29 23.10
CA TYR A 149 12.94 -37.10 23.79
C TYR A 149 13.34 -36.03 22.76
N ASP A 150 12.91 -34.78 22.94
CA ASP A 150 13.37 -33.64 22.17
C ASP A 150 14.47 -32.90 22.96
N PRO A 151 15.74 -32.92 22.51
CA PRO A 151 16.86 -32.33 23.23
C PRO A 151 16.79 -30.79 23.29
N THR A 152 15.96 -30.15 22.47
CA THR A 152 15.88 -28.69 22.42
C THR A 152 14.96 -28.13 23.50
N ASN A 153 13.89 -28.86 23.86
CA ASN A 153 12.87 -28.39 24.81
C ASN A 153 12.73 -29.27 26.06
N LYS A 154 13.48 -30.38 26.15
CA LYS A 154 13.58 -31.28 27.31
C LYS A 154 12.24 -31.91 27.77
N LEU A 155 11.22 -32.00 26.90
CA LEU A 155 9.91 -32.58 27.25
C LEU A 155 9.75 -34.03 26.72
N ALA A 156 8.88 -34.81 27.39
CA ALA A 156 8.48 -36.14 26.94
C ALA A 156 7.60 -36.06 25.68
N ALA A 157 7.73 -37.06 24.80
CA ALA A 157 7.12 -37.05 23.48
C ALA A 157 5.58 -37.18 23.38
N ASP A 158 4.84 -37.07 24.49
CA ASP A 158 3.37 -37.00 24.43
C ASP A 158 2.86 -35.67 23.83
N LYS A 159 3.76 -34.70 23.63
CA LYS A 159 3.53 -33.43 22.93
C LYS A 159 4.09 -33.37 21.50
N TRP A 160 4.28 -34.50 20.82
CA TRP A 160 4.54 -34.48 19.38
C TRP A 160 3.24 -34.13 18.66
N GLU A 161 3.02 -32.84 18.44
CA GLU A 161 1.99 -32.41 17.51
C GLU A 161 2.44 -32.80 16.09
N LEU A 162 2.03 -34.01 15.64
CA LEU A 162 1.88 -34.39 14.23
C LEU A 162 1.31 -33.29 13.31
N PRO A 163 0.50 -32.33 13.81
CA PRO A 163 0.22 -31.11 13.09
C PRO A 163 1.42 -30.43 12.44
N SER A 164 2.65 -30.56 12.96
CA SER A 164 3.85 -29.93 12.39
C SER A 164 4.28 -30.54 11.05
N LEU A 165 4.35 -31.86 10.91
CA LEU A 165 4.66 -32.54 9.64
C LEU A 165 3.53 -32.34 8.62
N GLU A 166 2.28 -32.49 9.06
CA GLU A 166 1.12 -32.28 8.20
C GLU A 166 1.03 -30.81 7.76
N ARG A 167 1.32 -29.85 8.65
CA ARG A 167 1.41 -28.42 8.35
C ARG A 167 2.63 -28.12 7.48
N ALA A 168 3.79 -28.74 7.65
CA ALA A 168 4.94 -28.55 6.76
C ALA A 168 4.63 -29.02 5.33
N LEU A 169 3.95 -30.15 5.20
CA LEU A 169 3.45 -30.68 3.94
C LEU A 169 2.33 -29.81 3.33
N GLN A 170 1.51 -29.14 4.16
CA GLN A 170 0.42 -28.27 3.72
C GLN A 170 0.82 -26.81 3.45
N THR A 171 1.72 -26.21 4.25
CA THR A 171 2.06 -24.77 4.23
C THR A 171 3.33 -24.45 3.46
N GLY A 172 4.13 -25.46 3.10
CA GLY A 172 5.30 -25.25 2.26
C GLY A 172 6.51 -24.64 2.99
N GLN A 173 6.51 -24.55 4.32
CA GLN A 173 7.67 -24.08 5.09
C GLN A 173 8.68 -25.22 5.34
N MET A 174 9.98 -24.91 5.23
CA MET A 174 11.03 -25.81 5.75
C MET A 174 10.79 -26.05 7.24
N GLN A 175 10.52 -27.29 7.62
CA GLN A 175 10.50 -27.70 9.02
C GLN A 175 11.56 -28.75 9.25
N VAL A 176 12.45 -28.46 10.18
CA VAL A 176 13.41 -29.44 10.69
C VAL A 176 12.67 -30.29 11.71
N ILE A 177 12.31 -31.52 11.34
CA ILE A 177 11.77 -32.50 12.29
C ILE A 177 12.97 -33.17 12.94
N ASN A 178 13.18 -32.97 14.25
CA ASN A 178 14.26 -33.60 15.01
C ASN A 178 13.79 -34.93 15.60
N GLY A 179 14.07 -36.05 14.94
CA GLY A 179 13.75 -37.39 15.47
C GLY A 179 14.93 -37.99 16.22
N VAL A 180 14.79 -38.24 17.53
CA VAL A 180 15.78 -38.96 18.35
C VAL A 180 15.32 -40.39 18.63
N PHE A 181 16.07 -41.38 18.12
CA PHE A 181 15.75 -42.79 18.29
C PHE A 181 16.43 -43.38 19.52
N VAL A 182 15.65 -43.66 20.57
CA VAL A 182 16.15 -44.33 21.78
C VAL A 182 15.43 -45.66 21.97
N LYS A 183 16.16 -46.78 21.99
CA LYS A 183 15.62 -48.08 22.42
C LYS A 183 16.61 -48.71 23.39
N GLY A 184 16.25 -48.82 24.66
CA GLY A 184 17.27 -49.13 25.67
C GLY A 184 17.97 -47.86 26.14
N CYS A 185 18.53 -47.84 27.36
CA CYS A 185 19.54 -46.83 27.73
C CYS A 185 20.89 -47.18 27.07
N SER A 186 20.86 -47.57 25.78
CA SER A 186 21.98 -48.12 25.01
C SER A 186 22.23 -47.19 23.82
N ASN A 187 23.29 -46.39 23.87
CA ASN A 187 23.69 -45.44 22.83
C ASN A 187 23.98 -46.12 21.46
N PRO A 188 23.98 -45.38 20.32
CA PRO A 188 23.82 -43.94 20.16
C PRO A 188 22.48 -43.53 19.53
N THR A 189 21.97 -42.42 20.03
CA THR A 189 20.82 -41.66 19.54
C THR A 189 21.18 -40.86 18.30
N HIS A 190 20.44 -41.07 17.20
CA HIS A 190 20.62 -40.31 15.96
C HIS A 190 19.58 -39.20 15.89
N GLU A 191 19.98 -37.99 15.49
CA GLU A 191 19.08 -36.88 15.14
C GLU A 191 18.88 -36.87 13.63
N ILE A 192 17.70 -37.26 13.18
CA ILE A 192 17.34 -37.12 11.78
C ILE A 192 16.76 -35.72 11.61
N LYS A 193 17.29 -34.89 10.70
CA LYS A 193 16.72 -33.61 10.28
C LYS A 193 16.09 -33.76 8.89
N ILE A 194 14.77 -33.75 8.83
CA ILE A 194 14.07 -33.87 7.53
C ILE A 194 13.99 -32.48 6.91
N ALA A 195 14.71 -32.22 5.82
CA ALA A 195 14.58 -30.98 5.05
C ALA A 195 13.62 -31.23 3.89
N VAL A 196 12.34 -30.91 4.07
CA VAL A 196 11.36 -31.00 3.00
C VAL A 196 11.56 -29.81 2.06
N GLU A 197 12.31 -30.02 0.97
CA GLU A 197 12.46 -29.00 -0.09
C GLU A 197 11.12 -28.81 -0.80
N THR A 198 10.37 -27.79 -0.41
CA THR A 198 9.09 -27.50 -1.03
C THR A 198 9.38 -26.87 -2.39
N GLN A 199 9.01 -27.58 -3.46
CA GLN A 199 8.88 -26.94 -4.76
C GLN A 199 7.88 -25.79 -4.57
N THR A 200 8.39 -24.57 -4.62
CA THR A 200 7.61 -23.35 -4.70
C THR A 200 7.72 -22.84 -6.12
N PHE A 201 6.70 -22.13 -6.58
CA PHE A 201 6.76 -21.42 -7.85
C PHE A 201 6.24 -20.00 -7.62
N ILE A 202 6.85 -19.05 -8.32
CA ILE A 202 6.47 -17.64 -8.26
C ILE A 202 5.93 -17.28 -9.65
N PRO A 203 4.61 -17.17 -9.83
CA PRO A 203 4.05 -16.75 -11.10
C PRO A 203 4.40 -15.28 -11.35
N ARG A 204 4.38 -14.88 -12.61
CA ARG A 204 4.47 -13.47 -13.01
C ARG A 204 3.27 -13.10 -13.87
N LEU A 205 2.85 -11.84 -13.76
CA LEU A 205 1.80 -11.25 -14.56
C LEU A 205 2.37 -9.99 -15.21
N GLU A 206 2.14 -9.82 -16.51
CA GLU A 206 2.32 -8.56 -17.21
C GLU A 206 0.93 -8.09 -17.67
N LYS A 207 0.55 -6.86 -17.32
CA LYS A 207 -0.69 -6.20 -17.69
C LYS A 207 -0.35 -4.91 -18.42
N THR A 208 -0.68 -4.87 -19.69
CA THR A 208 -0.45 -3.73 -20.57
C THR A 208 -1.77 -3.27 -21.20
N ASN A 209 -1.77 -2.12 -21.86
CA ASN A 209 -2.94 -1.55 -22.51
C ASN A 209 -2.56 -0.88 -23.82
N ASP A 210 -3.52 -0.77 -24.73
CA ASP A 210 -3.40 -0.05 -26.02
C ASP A 210 -4.41 1.12 -26.01
N ALA A 211 -4.19 2.11 -25.14
CA ALA A 211 -5.12 3.23 -25.01
C ALA A 211 -5.06 4.18 -26.21
N ASN A 212 -3.93 4.23 -26.91
CA ASN A 212 -3.73 5.15 -28.01
C ASN A 212 -4.23 4.58 -29.37
N GLY A 213 -4.51 3.27 -29.42
CA GLY A 213 -5.03 2.53 -30.57
C GLY A 213 -4.00 2.25 -31.66
N ASP A 214 -2.72 2.12 -31.34
CA ASP A 214 -1.63 1.85 -32.29
C ASP A 214 -1.28 0.35 -32.42
N GLY A 215 -1.89 -0.50 -31.58
CA GLY A 215 -1.67 -1.95 -31.57
C GLY A 215 -0.42 -2.40 -30.82
N ILE A 216 0.35 -1.48 -30.23
CA ILE A 216 1.44 -1.74 -29.30
C ILE A 216 0.84 -1.64 -27.89
N PHE A 217 1.24 -2.55 -27.00
CA PHE A 217 0.72 -2.58 -25.63
C PHE A 217 1.83 -2.24 -24.65
N THR A 218 1.63 -1.19 -23.84
CA THR A 218 2.58 -0.79 -22.79
C THR A 218 1.90 -0.57 -21.43
N ASP A 219 2.70 -0.38 -20.38
CA ASP A 219 2.21 -0.24 -19.01
C ASP A 219 1.54 1.13 -18.76
N ASP A 220 1.89 2.16 -19.53
CA ASP A 220 1.36 3.52 -19.39
C ASP A 220 1.09 4.13 -20.77
N GLU A 221 -0.19 4.33 -21.10
CA GLU A 221 -0.58 4.88 -22.39
C GLU A 221 -1.57 6.02 -22.31
N GLN A 222 -1.64 6.73 -23.43
CA GLN A 222 -2.42 7.94 -23.56
C GLN A 222 -3.56 7.77 -24.57
N SER A 223 -4.78 7.85 -24.07
CA SER A 223 -5.99 7.91 -24.85
C SER A 223 -6.15 9.25 -25.58
N ARG A 224 -6.83 9.22 -26.74
CA ARG A 224 -7.10 10.42 -27.56
C ARG A 224 -8.31 11.19 -27.06
N ALA A 225 -9.22 10.54 -26.33
CA ALA A 225 -10.42 11.17 -25.78
C ALA A 225 -10.93 10.46 -24.54
N GLN A 226 -11.74 11.16 -23.75
CA GLN A 226 -12.45 10.57 -22.62
C GLN A 226 -13.43 9.47 -23.09
N ARG A 227 -13.66 8.47 -22.23
CA ARG A 227 -14.59 7.35 -22.46
C ARG A 227 -14.25 6.53 -23.70
N GLN A 228 -13.01 6.55 -24.17
CA GLN A 228 -12.61 5.62 -25.20
C GLN A 228 -12.54 4.20 -24.64
N ARG A 229 -12.88 3.25 -25.50
CA ARG A 229 -12.69 1.82 -25.29
C ARG A 229 -11.20 1.52 -25.29
N VAL A 230 -10.71 0.86 -24.24
CA VAL A 230 -9.28 0.52 -24.11
C VAL A 230 -9.11 -1.01 -24.07
N PRO A 231 -8.40 -1.61 -25.04
CA PRO A 231 -7.90 -2.97 -24.95
C PRO A 231 -6.84 -3.11 -23.87
N PHE A 232 -6.99 -4.09 -22.98
CA PHE A 232 -5.95 -4.53 -22.06
C PHE A 232 -5.41 -5.89 -22.49
N GLN A 233 -4.10 -6.06 -22.48
CA GLN A 233 -3.45 -7.35 -22.66
C GLN A 233 -2.93 -7.85 -21.32
N TYR A 234 -3.16 -9.14 -21.06
CA TYR A 234 -2.72 -9.80 -19.86
C TYR A 234 -1.90 -11.02 -20.24
N ARG A 235 -0.71 -11.13 -19.66
CA ARG A 235 0.25 -12.19 -19.94
C ARG A 235 0.66 -12.84 -18.63
N ALA A 236 0.13 -14.05 -18.41
CA ALA A 236 0.42 -14.87 -17.26
C ALA A 236 1.62 -15.77 -17.58
N ILE A 237 2.68 -15.69 -16.77
CA ILE A 237 3.98 -16.30 -17.05
C ILE A 237 4.29 -17.33 -15.95
N ASN A 238 4.68 -18.53 -16.37
CA ASN A 238 5.25 -19.55 -15.49
C ASN A 238 6.77 -19.61 -15.69
N PRO A 239 7.57 -18.88 -14.89
CA PRO A 239 9.03 -18.93 -14.98
C PRO A 239 9.65 -20.15 -14.30
N SER A 240 8.83 -21.05 -13.72
CA SER A 240 9.32 -22.17 -12.92
C SER A 240 9.59 -23.41 -13.76
N ALA A 241 10.28 -24.39 -13.15
CA ALA A 241 10.53 -25.71 -13.73
C ALA A 241 9.33 -26.68 -13.61
N VAL A 242 8.24 -26.27 -12.96
CA VAL A 242 7.07 -27.13 -12.69
C VAL A 242 5.86 -26.69 -13.51
N ARG A 243 4.96 -27.63 -13.82
CA ARG A 243 3.71 -27.34 -14.51
C ARG A 243 2.70 -26.71 -13.55
N VAL A 244 2.04 -25.64 -14.00
CA VAL A 244 1.04 -24.92 -13.22
C VAL A 244 -0.23 -24.72 -14.00
N ARG A 245 -1.37 -24.73 -13.31
CA ARG A 245 -2.70 -24.48 -13.85
C ARG A 245 -3.17 -23.10 -13.44
N ILE A 246 -3.70 -22.32 -14.38
CA ILE A 246 -4.38 -21.05 -14.06
C ILE A 246 -5.73 -21.38 -13.41
N THR A 247 -5.95 -20.94 -12.18
CA THR A 247 -7.18 -21.23 -11.42
C THR A 247 -8.08 -20.02 -11.27
N ARG A 248 -7.52 -18.81 -11.30
CA ARG A 248 -8.29 -17.56 -11.21
C ARG A 248 -7.59 -16.43 -11.98
N TYR A 249 -8.37 -15.59 -12.63
CA TYR A 249 -7.91 -14.39 -13.31
C TYR A 249 -8.94 -13.29 -13.09
N VAL A 250 -8.53 -12.22 -12.41
CA VAL A 250 -9.42 -11.09 -12.11
C VAL A 250 -8.74 -9.76 -12.40
N ASP A 251 -9.54 -8.74 -12.67
CA ASP A 251 -9.11 -7.35 -12.85
C ASP A 251 -9.94 -6.45 -11.94
N ASP A 252 -9.29 -5.60 -11.15
CA ASP A 252 -9.95 -4.57 -10.35
C ASP A 252 -9.99 -3.26 -11.16
N ILE A 253 -11.08 -3.09 -11.90
CA ILE A 253 -11.23 -2.03 -12.87
C ILE A 253 -11.81 -0.79 -12.18
N PRO A 254 -11.12 0.38 -12.20
CA PRO A 254 -11.61 1.60 -11.56
C PRO A 254 -13.00 2.02 -12.05
N GLY A 255 -13.95 2.08 -11.13
CA GLY A 255 -15.36 2.44 -11.39
C GLY A 255 -16.28 1.25 -11.72
N ILE A 256 -15.74 0.05 -11.93
CA ILE A 256 -16.51 -1.19 -12.13
C ILE A 256 -16.31 -2.15 -10.94
N GLY A 257 -15.08 -2.23 -10.40
CA GLY A 257 -14.67 -3.15 -9.36
C GLY A 257 -14.03 -4.43 -9.93
N VAL A 258 -13.99 -5.48 -9.10
CA VAL A 258 -13.33 -6.75 -9.43
C VAL A 258 -14.19 -7.58 -10.38
N VAL A 259 -13.65 -7.90 -11.57
CA VAL A 259 -14.30 -8.71 -12.60
C VAL A 259 -13.45 -9.91 -12.99
N ASN A 260 -14.10 -11.01 -13.38
CA ASN A 260 -13.41 -12.16 -13.99
C ASN A 260 -13.03 -11.81 -15.44
N ILE A 261 -11.77 -12.04 -15.80
CA ILE A 261 -11.24 -11.80 -17.14
C ILE A 261 -10.64 -13.08 -17.71
N CYS A 262 -10.36 -13.09 -19.01
CA CYS A 262 -9.63 -14.18 -19.65
C CYS A 262 -10.19 -15.58 -19.33
N ALA A 263 -11.51 -15.72 -19.38
CA ALA A 263 -12.21 -16.95 -19.03
C ALA A 263 -11.70 -18.16 -19.84
N ASN A 264 -11.24 -17.93 -21.07
CA ASN A 264 -10.64 -18.94 -21.94
C ASN A 264 -9.26 -19.45 -21.47
N GLN A 265 -8.60 -18.78 -20.53
CA GLN A 265 -7.33 -19.22 -19.94
C GLN A 265 -7.52 -19.98 -18.61
N ILE A 266 -8.69 -19.88 -17.97
CA ILE A 266 -8.96 -20.59 -16.71
C ILE A 266 -8.94 -22.11 -16.97
N GLY A 267 -8.19 -22.84 -16.15
CA GLY A 267 -7.99 -24.28 -16.29
C GLY A 267 -6.84 -24.68 -17.22
N ARG A 268 -6.26 -23.73 -17.97
CA ARG A 268 -5.09 -23.98 -18.83
C ARG A 268 -3.87 -24.35 -17.98
N ILE A 269 -3.13 -25.36 -18.44
CA ILE A 269 -1.83 -25.74 -17.88
C ILE A 269 -0.74 -24.99 -18.65
N LEU A 270 0.13 -24.29 -17.92
CA LEU A 270 1.36 -23.70 -18.41
C LEU A 270 2.50 -24.68 -18.12
N GLU A 271 3.18 -25.07 -19.18
CA GLU A 271 4.43 -25.82 -19.10
C GLU A 271 5.55 -24.94 -18.50
N PRO A 272 6.66 -25.53 -18.03
CA PRO A 272 7.80 -24.78 -17.54
C PRO A 272 8.28 -23.73 -18.55
N ASN A 273 8.57 -22.52 -18.08
CA ASN A 273 9.03 -21.38 -18.89
C ASN A 273 8.10 -20.98 -20.04
N THR A 274 6.80 -21.20 -19.89
CA THR A 274 5.78 -20.77 -20.87
C THR A 274 4.82 -19.75 -20.30
N ASP A 275 4.04 -19.13 -21.19
CA ASP A 275 3.09 -18.08 -20.90
C ASP A 275 1.74 -18.30 -21.60
N ALA A 276 0.73 -17.61 -21.08
CA ALA A 276 -0.58 -17.48 -21.70
C ALA A 276 -0.96 -16.00 -21.80
N VAL A 277 -1.42 -15.61 -23.00
CA VAL A 277 -1.81 -14.25 -23.32
C VAL A 277 -3.30 -14.20 -23.65
N CYS A 278 -3.97 -13.15 -23.18
CA CYS A 278 -5.33 -12.80 -23.53
C CYS A 278 -5.47 -11.29 -23.64
N THR A 279 -6.43 -10.83 -24.44
CA THR A 279 -6.76 -9.41 -24.57
C THR A 279 -8.23 -9.23 -24.27
N GLN A 280 -8.57 -8.27 -23.41
CA GLN A 280 -9.95 -7.94 -23.08
C GLN A 280 -10.16 -6.42 -23.13
N PRO A 281 -11.11 -5.95 -23.94
CA PRO A 281 -11.46 -4.54 -24.01
C PRO A 281 -12.32 -4.13 -22.82
N VAL A 282 -12.15 -2.87 -22.41
CA VAL A 282 -13.06 -2.21 -21.46
C VAL A 282 -13.64 -0.97 -22.15
N ASP A 283 -14.95 -0.99 -22.38
CA ASP A 283 -15.68 0.13 -22.98
C ASP A 283 -15.79 1.30 -22.01
N ASP A 284 -15.92 2.53 -22.53
CA ASP A 284 -16.06 3.75 -21.74
C ASP A 284 -14.95 3.95 -20.66
N TYR A 285 -13.74 3.42 -20.91
CA TYR A 285 -12.73 3.33 -19.87
C TYR A 285 -11.90 4.61 -19.70
N SER A 286 -11.41 5.22 -20.78
CA SER A 286 -10.44 6.32 -20.69
C SER A 286 -10.95 7.47 -19.81
N PRO A 287 -10.11 8.04 -18.94
CA PRO A 287 -10.52 9.02 -17.95
C PRO A 287 -10.76 10.41 -18.55
N ALA A 288 -11.29 11.35 -17.75
CA ALA A 288 -11.51 12.73 -18.18
C ALA A 288 -10.21 13.41 -18.64
N PRO A 289 -10.27 14.42 -19.52
CA PRO A 289 -9.08 15.15 -19.94
C PRO A 289 -8.31 15.69 -18.73
N GLY A 290 -7.00 15.44 -18.71
CA GLY A 290 -6.12 15.83 -17.59
C GLY A 290 -6.07 14.86 -16.42
N SER A 291 -6.71 13.68 -16.52
CA SER A 291 -6.72 12.68 -15.45
C SER A 291 -6.20 11.30 -15.91
N GLN A 292 -6.04 10.39 -14.94
CA GLN A 292 -5.51 9.05 -15.14
C GLN A 292 -6.35 7.99 -14.39
N LYS A 293 -6.35 6.75 -14.87
CA LYS A 293 -6.86 5.57 -14.15
C LYS A 293 -5.77 4.50 -14.09
N ILE A 294 -5.57 3.91 -12.92
CA ILE A 294 -4.66 2.79 -12.68
C ILE A 294 -5.50 1.53 -12.51
N ASN A 295 -5.32 0.55 -13.39
CA ASN A 295 -6.03 -0.73 -13.39
C ASN A 295 -5.13 -1.85 -12.84
N THR A 296 -5.62 -2.66 -11.91
CA THR A 296 -4.82 -3.73 -11.27
C THR A 296 -5.39 -5.11 -11.59
N ALA A 297 -4.60 -5.98 -12.21
CA ALA A 297 -4.97 -7.37 -12.46
C ALA A 297 -4.32 -8.31 -11.46
N THR A 298 -4.96 -9.45 -11.22
CA THR A 298 -4.45 -10.55 -10.40
C THR A 298 -4.66 -11.89 -11.11
N VAL A 299 -3.62 -12.72 -11.14
CA VAL A 299 -3.69 -14.11 -11.56
C VAL A 299 -3.36 -15.04 -10.39
N THR A 300 -4.12 -16.12 -10.24
CA THR A 300 -3.83 -17.22 -9.33
C THR A 300 -3.52 -18.47 -10.13
N MET A 301 -2.44 -19.13 -9.75
CA MET A 301 -2.00 -20.38 -10.34
C MET A 301 -1.85 -21.44 -9.25
N GLN A 302 -1.89 -22.70 -9.67
CA GLN A 302 -1.80 -23.87 -8.82
C GLN A 302 -0.87 -24.90 -9.45
N MET A 303 0.00 -25.55 -8.68
CA MET A 303 0.80 -26.66 -9.23
C MET A 303 -0.10 -27.82 -9.66
N VAL A 304 0.20 -28.41 -10.84
CA VAL A 304 -0.61 -29.52 -11.38
C VAL A 304 -0.45 -30.78 -10.52
N ASP A 305 0.79 -31.13 -10.17
CA ASP A 305 1.08 -32.37 -9.44
C ASP A 305 0.91 -32.20 -7.92
N ARG A 306 0.71 -30.95 -7.45
CA ARG A 306 0.48 -30.61 -6.03
C ARG A 306 -0.56 -29.48 -5.89
N PRO A 307 -1.87 -29.80 -6.03
CA PRO A 307 -2.92 -28.78 -6.05
C PRO A 307 -3.04 -27.94 -4.77
N ASN A 308 -2.55 -28.43 -3.63
CA ASN A 308 -2.54 -27.64 -2.40
C ASN A 308 -1.57 -26.43 -2.46
N ILE A 309 -0.66 -26.38 -3.44
CA ILE A 309 0.29 -25.28 -3.56
C ILE A 309 -0.18 -24.31 -4.64
N THR A 310 -0.62 -23.14 -4.19
CA THR A 310 -1.11 -22.05 -5.03
C THR A 310 -0.26 -20.79 -4.84
N ALA A 311 -0.13 -19.99 -5.88
CA ALA A 311 0.55 -18.70 -5.83
C ALA A 311 -0.20 -17.64 -6.66
N THR A 312 -0.04 -16.38 -6.27
CA THR A 312 -0.69 -15.24 -6.93
C THR A 312 0.33 -14.23 -7.43
N ALA A 313 0.02 -13.60 -8.55
CA ALA A 313 0.77 -12.46 -9.08
C ALA A 313 -0.19 -11.33 -9.44
N THR A 314 0.28 -10.10 -9.27
CA THR A 314 -0.48 -8.87 -9.56
C THR A 314 0.34 -7.96 -10.44
N ASP A 315 -0.32 -7.24 -11.34
CA ASP A 315 0.33 -6.19 -12.13
C ASP A 315 -0.62 -5.03 -12.44
N ARG A 316 -0.05 -3.86 -12.78
CA ARG A 316 -0.79 -2.61 -12.96
C ARG A 316 -0.53 -1.97 -14.31
N SER A 317 -1.57 -1.39 -14.89
CA SER A 317 -1.50 -0.61 -16.12
C SER A 317 -2.20 0.74 -15.96
N THR A 318 -1.65 1.79 -16.56
CA THR A 318 -2.12 3.17 -16.46
C THR A 318 -2.66 3.67 -17.80
N VAL A 319 -3.84 4.27 -17.76
CA VAL A 319 -4.43 5.01 -18.89
C VAL A 319 -4.55 6.46 -18.52
N ARG A 320 -4.01 7.34 -19.36
CA ARG A 320 -4.09 8.80 -19.23
C ARG A 320 -4.91 9.39 -20.38
N THR A 321 -5.52 10.53 -20.13
CA THR A 321 -6.09 11.37 -21.21
C THR A 321 -5.50 12.75 -21.08
N LEU A 322 -4.86 13.28 -22.14
CA LEU A 322 -4.32 14.64 -22.06
C LEU A 322 -5.43 15.65 -21.83
N PRO A 323 -5.15 16.74 -21.09
CA PRO A 323 -6.10 17.84 -20.98
C PRO A 323 -6.32 18.45 -22.37
N THR A 324 -7.59 18.64 -22.72
CA THR A 324 -8.01 19.24 -23.99
C THR A 324 -7.47 20.67 -24.09
N PRO A 325 -6.86 21.07 -25.22
CA PRO A 325 -6.41 22.44 -25.40
C PRO A 325 -7.60 23.39 -25.32
N GLY A 326 -7.47 24.44 -24.52
CA GLY A 326 -8.48 25.46 -24.30
C GLY A 326 -7.91 26.86 -24.42
N LEU A 327 -8.74 27.79 -24.89
CA LEU A 327 -8.44 29.21 -24.95
C LEU A 327 -9.58 29.96 -24.25
N LYS A 328 -9.22 30.84 -23.30
CA LYS A 328 -10.16 31.71 -22.59
C LYS A 328 -9.67 33.14 -22.68
N VAL A 329 -10.59 34.08 -22.84
CA VAL A 329 -10.28 35.50 -22.83
C VAL A 329 -11.21 36.21 -21.84
N THR A 330 -10.65 37.15 -21.07
CA THR A 330 -11.42 38.06 -20.25
C THR A 330 -11.13 39.50 -20.63
N LYS A 331 -12.16 40.35 -20.63
CA LYS A 331 -12.06 41.77 -20.96
C LYS A 331 -12.74 42.62 -19.89
N GLU A 332 -12.05 43.68 -19.49
CA GLU A 332 -12.48 44.64 -18.50
C GLU A 332 -12.09 46.05 -18.94
N VAL A 333 -12.71 47.04 -18.32
CA VAL A 333 -12.49 48.47 -18.58
C VAL A 333 -12.43 49.24 -17.27
N ARG A 334 -11.62 50.30 -17.24
CA ARG A 334 -11.63 51.34 -16.21
C ARG A 334 -11.53 52.72 -16.83
N ASN A 335 -12.03 53.73 -16.13
CA ASN A 335 -11.82 55.13 -16.47
C ASN A 335 -10.60 55.65 -15.71
N ILE A 336 -9.49 55.90 -16.42
CA ILE A 336 -8.25 56.36 -15.79
C ILE A 336 -8.30 57.86 -15.45
N THR A 337 -9.10 58.65 -16.18
CA THR A 337 -9.32 60.07 -15.88
C THR A 337 -10.08 60.26 -14.57
N GLN A 338 -10.99 59.35 -14.25
CA GLN A 338 -11.77 59.36 -13.01
C GLN A 338 -11.21 58.42 -11.93
N ASN A 339 -10.06 57.79 -12.17
CA ASN A 339 -9.41 56.82 -11.26
C ASN A 339 -10.36 55.69 -10.79
N SER A 340 -11.12 55.10 -11.71
CA SER A 340 -12.01 53.97 -11.39
C SER A 340 -11.25 52.65 -11.34
N GLU A 341 -11.85 51.64 -10.71
CA GLU A 341 -11.38 50.26 -10.77
C GLU A 341 -11.73 49.60 -12.11
N PHE A 342 -11.07 48.48 -12.41
CA PHE A 342 -11.42 47.63 -13.56
C PHE A 342 -12.70 46.86 -13.27
N GLY A 343 -13.59 46.83 -14.26
CA GLY A 343 -14.78 46.00 -14.22
C GLY A 343 -15.34 45.73 -15.62
N LYS A 344 -16.49 45.05 -15.68
CA LYS A 344 -17.20 44.82 -16.95
C LYS A 344 -17.83 46.07 -17.54
N THR A 345 -18.06 47.07 -16.70
CA THR A 345 -18.68 48.32 -17.08
C THR A 345 -17.88 49.50 -16.52
N ALA A 346 -17.76 50.58 -17.29
CA ALA A 346 -17.26 51.86 -16.79
C ALA A 346 -18.15 53.02 -17.24
N THR A 347 -18.18 54.09 -16.45
CA THR A 347 -18.80 55.36 -16.84
C THR A 347 -17.76 56.32 -17.40
N ALA A 348 -18.11 57.07 -18.43
CA ALA A 348 -17.24 58.08 -19.04
C ALA A 348 -17.93 59.44 -19.17
N ARG A 349 -17.12 60.50 -19.17
CA ARG A 349 -17.47 61.87 -19.56
C ARG A 349 -16.75 62.21 -20.87
N PRO A 350 -17.17 63.28 -21.58
CA PRO A 350 -16.45 63.76 -22.75
C PRO A 350 -14.97 64.00 -22.45
N ASN A 351 -14.08 63.62 -23.36
CA ASN A 351 -12.62 63.66 -23.25
C ASN A 351 -11.95 62.70 -22.25
N ASP A 352 -12.71 61.90 -21.50
CA ASP A 352 -12.11 60.90 -20.61
C ASP A 352 -11.29 59.87 -21.39
N ILE A 353 -10.26 59.34 -20.74
CA ILE A 353 -9.47 58.22 -21.23
C ILE A 353 -9.88 56.97 -20.43
N LEU A 354 -10.17 55.91 -21.17
CA LEU A 354 -10.58 54.62 -20.67
C LEU A 354 -9.48 53.62 -21.00
N GLN A 355 -9.11 52.80 -20.03
CA GLN A 355 -8.16 51.72 -20.24
C GLN A 355 -8.89 50.39 -20.24
N PHE A 356 -8.71 49.62 -21.29
CA PHE A 356 -9.15 48.24 -21.38
C PHE A 356 -8.02 47.31 -20.92
N ARG A 357 -8.41 46.23 -20.24
CA ARG A 357 -7.53 45.11 -19.88
C ARG A 357 -8.09 43.85 -20.49
N ILE A 358 -7.24 43.09 -21.16
CA ILE A 358 -7.55 41.79 -21.73
C ILE A 358 -6.61 40.77 -21.08
N GLN A 359 -7.14 39.65 -20.61
CA GLN A 359 -6.33 38.52 -20.17
C GLN A 359 -6.64 37.32 -21.06
N VAL A 360 -5.59 36.71 -21.60
CA VAL A 360 -5.67 35.53 -22.46
C VAL A 360 -5.09 34.37 -21.69
N ASN A 361 -5.92 33.38 -21.40
CA ASN A 361 -5.55 32.19 -20.66
C ASN A 361 -5.63 30.97 -21.57
N THR A 362 -4.62 30.14 -21.46
CA THR A 362 -4.46 28.89 -22.18
C THR A 362 -4.65 27.71 -21.25
N GLU A 363 -5.33 26.65 -21.67
CA GLU A 363 -5.59 25.46 -20.84
C GLU A 363 -5.18 24.18 -21.58
N GLY A 364 -4.65 23.20 -20.86
CA GLY A 364 -4.29 21.90 -21.43
C GLY A 364 -3.03 21.89 -22.29
N ALA A 365 -2.73 20.75 -22.90
CA ALA A 365 -1.52 20.53 -23.69
C ALA A 365 -1.78 20.76 -25.19
N ASN A 366 -0.70 20.93 -25.98
CA ASN A 366 -0.76 21.05 -27.46
C ASN A 366 -1.61 22.22 -27.97
N ILE A 367 -1.58 23.35 -27.27
CA ILE A 367 -2.19 24.58 -27.77
C ILE A 367 -1.41 25.01 -29.01
N PRO A 368 -2.10 25.38 -30.11
CA PRO A 368 -1.43 25.84 -31.31
C PRO A 368 -0.43 26.95 -30.99
N GLN A 369 0.73 26.89 -31.64
CA GLN A 369 1.71 27.95 -31.55
C GLN A 369 1.13 29.22 -32.15
N ASP A 370 1.45 30.35 -31.51
CA ASP A 370 0.97 31.69 -31.86
C ASP A 370 -0.54 31.93 -31.66
N ILE A 371 -0.86 32.86 -30.74
CA ILE A 371 -2.24 33.28 -30.47
C ILE A 371 -2.44 34.64 -31.12
N PHE A 372 -3.56 34.80 -31.83
CA PHE A 372 -3.97 36.05 -32.45
C PHE A 372 -5.10 36.69 -31.67
N LEU A 373 -5.08 38.02 -31.59
CA LEU A 373 -6.13 38.82 -30.97
C LEU A 373 -6.60 39.93 -31.89
N ARG A 374 -7.92 40.15 -31.90
CA ARG A 374 -8.58 41.28 -32.52
C ARG A 374 -9.49 41.96 -31.51
N ASP A 375 -9.51 43.28 -31.53
CA ASP A 375 -10.42 44.09 -30.74
C ASP A 375 -11.37 44.88 -31.66
N VAL A 376 -12.62 45.01 -31.25
CA VAL A 376 -13.68 45.67 -32.02
C VAL A 376 -14.42 46.66 -31.12
N ILE A 377 -14.16 47.94 -31.37
CA ILE A 377 -14.88 49.07 -30.77
C ILE A 377 -16.14 49.33 -31.61
N SER A 378 -17.33 49.14 -31.01
CA SER A 378 -18.61 49.26 -31.73
C SER A 378 -18.97 50.68 -32.20
N ASP A 379 -18.43 51.73 -31.55
CA ASP A 379 -18.65 53.14 -31.92
C ASP A 379 -17.30 53.88 -32.06
N PRO A 380 -16.54 53.62 -33.15
CA PRO A 380 -15.20 54.18 -33.33
C PRO A 380 -15.19 55.69 -33.62
N GLN A 381 -16.35 56.27 -33.98
CA GLN A 381 -16.49 57.71 -34.17
C GLN A 381 -16.50 58.47 -32.84
N ARG A 382 -17.05 57.85 -31.78
CA ARG A 382 -17.14 58.46 -30.44
C ARG A 382 -16.10 57.94 -29.45
N PHE A 383 -15.50 56.79 -29.74
CA PHE A 383 -14.49 56.16 -28.90
C PHE A 383 -13.28 55.80 -29.77
N THR A 384 -12.23 56.61 -29.67
CA THR A 384 -11.06 56.50 -30.54
C THR A 384 -9.89 55.90 -29.78
N PHE A 385 -9.25 54.87 -30.34
CA PHE A 385 -8.02 54.30 -29.80
C PHE A 385 -6.95 55.38 -29.62
N VAL A 386 -6.23 55.34 -28.50
CA VAL A 386 -5.08 56.22 -28.24
C VAL A 386 -3.83 55.54 -28.83
N PRO A 387 -3.19 56.10 -29.87
CA PRO A 387 -1.99 55.52 -30.45
C PRO A 387 -0.89 55.32 -29.40
N GLU A 388 -0.08 54.29 -29.59
CA GLU A 388 1.02 53.93 -28.68
C GLU A 388 0.58 53.54 -27.26
N SER A 389 -0.71 53.28 -27.02
CA SER A 389 -1.22 52.83 -25.71
C SER A 389 -1.25 51.31 -25.55
N LEU A 390 -1.24 50.54 -26.64
CA LEU A 390 -1.30 49.08 -26.57
C LEU A 390 -0.02 48.51 -25.96
N ARG A 391 -0.18 47.78 -24.86
CA ARG A 391 0.86 47.05 -24.13
C ARG A 391 0.56 45.56 -24.14
N ILE A 392 1.58 44.74 -24.36
CA ILE A 392 1.52 43.28 -24.23
C ILE A 392 2.52 42.89 -23.14
N ASN A 393 2.06 42.32 -22.02
CA ASN A 393 2.87 42.06 -20.84
C ASN A 393 3.72 43.28 -20.41
N LEU A 394 3.08 44.45 -20.36
CA LEU A 394 3.67 45.76 -20.02
C LEU A 394 4.65 46.34 -21.05
N ALA A 395 5.04 45.61 -22.09
CA ALA A 395 5.87 46.12 -23.17
C ALA A 395 5.01 46.86 -24.22
N THR A 396 5.48 48.02 -24.68
CA THR A 396 4.86 48.75 -25.80
C THR A 396 4.93 47.91 -27.07
N SER A 397 3.78 47.70 -27.71
CA SER A 397 3.69 46.98 -28.98
C SER A 397 4.17 47.85 -30.15
N ALA A 398 4.71 47.21 -31.19
CA ALA A 398 5.15 47.91 -32.40
C ALA A 398 3.95 48.55 -33.13
N ALA A 399 4.18 49.64 -33.87
CA ALA A 399 3.12 50.38 -34.56
C ALA A 399 2.28 49.50 -35.52
N GLU A 400 2.91 48.56 -36.21
CA GLU A 400 2.24 47.58 -37.07
C GLU A 400 1.30 46.66 -36.27
N GLN A 401 1.76 46.14 -35.13
CA GLN A 401 0.94 45.30 -34.25
C GLN A 401 -0.29 46.04 -33.73
N GLN A 402 -0.19 47.34 -33.45
CA GLN A 402 -1.32 48.18 -33.01
C GLN A 402 -2.35 48.37 -34.13
N THR A 403 -1.88 48.50 -35.36
CA THR A 403 -2.74 48.64 -36.53
C THR A 403 -3.50 47.34 -36.79
N LEU A 404 -2.79 46.20 -36.77
CA LEU A 404 -3.37 44.87 -36.99
C LEU A 404 -4.36 44.47 -35.88
N PHE A 405 -4.18 44.96 -34.66
CA PHE A 405 -5.04 44.65 -33.51
C PHE A 405 -6.53 44.98 -33.72
N PHE A 406 -6.84 46.00 -34.53
CA PHE A 406 -8.23 46.38 -34.85
C PHE A 406 -8.71 45.86 -36.22
N GLN A 407 -7.85 45.18 -36.98
CA GLN A 407 -8.17 44.61 -38.30
C GLN A 407 -8.66 43.17 -38.19
N GLU A 408 -9.26 42.64 -39.27
CA GLU A 408 -9.79 41.27 -39.30
C GLU A 408 -8.72 40.20 -39.06
N THR A 409 -7.48 40.46 -39.48
CA THR A 409 -6.34 39.55 -39.29
C THR A 409 -5.87 39.47 -37.85
N GLY A 410 -6.22 40.47 -37.01
CA GLY A 410 -5.71 40.58 -35.64
C GLY A 410 -4.19 40.73 -35.55
N THR A 411 -3.70 40.83 -34.33
CA THR A 411 -2.28 40.90 -33.99
C THR A 411 -1.84 39.62 -33.30
N SER A 412 -0.65 39.13 -33.65
CA SER A 412 -0.02 38.03 -32.90
C SER A 412 0.42 38.54 -31.53
N ILE A 413 0.05 37.82 -30.49
CA ILE A 413 0.59 37.99 -29.13
C ILE A 413 1.67 36.95 -28.81
N GLY A 414 2.10 36.17 -29.80
CA GLY A 414 3.06 35.09 -29.67
C GLY A 414 2.52 33.86 -28.95
N THR A 415 3.40 32.91 -28.69
CA THR A 415 3.08 31.67 -27.95
C THR A 415 2.84 31.98 -26.47
N VAL A 416 1.74 31.45 -25.94
CA VAL A 416 1.46 31.37 -24.51
C VAL A 416 1.64 29.90 -24.09
N PRO A 417 2.49 29.58 -23.10
CA PRO A 417 2.71 28.20 -22.67
C PRO A 417 1.42 27.52 -22.19
N PRO A 418 1.33 26.17 -22.23
CA PRO A 418 0.25 25.42 -21.58
C PRO A 418 -0.02 25.93 -20.15
N ASN A 419 -1.30 26.17 -19.83
CA ASN A 419 -1.73 26.75 -18.54
C ASN A 419 -1.14 28.15 -18.24
N GLY A 420 -0.68 28.86 -19.27
CA GLY A 420 -0.15 30.21 -19.18
C GLY A 420 -1.22 31.31 -19.28
N ASN A 421 -0.77 32.53 -19.03
CA ASN A 421 -1.56 33.76 -19.11
C ASN A 421 -0.75 34.86 -19.80
N ARG A 422 -1.41 35.69 -20.60
CA ARG A 422 -0.85 36.90 -21.20
C ARG A 422 -1.83 38.06 -21.05
N VAL A 423 -1.33 39.21 -20.60
CA VAL A 423 -2.16 40.39 -20.30
C VAL A 423 -1.87 41.49 -21.32
N LEU A 424 -2.92 42.07 -21.86
CA LEU A 424 -2.86 43.24 -22.72
C LEU A 424 -3.62 44.41 -22.09
N THR A 425 -3.13 45.62 -22.32
CA THR A 425 -3.87 46.84 -21.99
C THR A 425 -3.79 47.82 -23.14
N PHE A 426 -4.84 48.62 -23.34
CA PHE A 426 -4.80 49.74 -24.27
C PHE A 426 -5.81 50.80 -23.88
N ASP A 427 -5.61 52.01 -24.37
CA ASP A 427 -6.41 53.17 -23.99
C ASP A 427 -7.29 53.64 -25.16
N VAL A 428 -8.46 54.16 -24.80
CA VAL A 428 -9.47 54.71 -25.71
C VAL A 428 -9.92 56.06 -25.15
N ARG A 429 -10.05 57.06 -26.01
CA ARG A 429 -10.53 58.40 -25.67
C ARG A 429 -11.99 58.56 -26.08
N ALA A 430 -12.83 59.01 -25.15
CA ALA A 430 -14.18 59.44 -25.46
C ALA A 430 -14.16 60.79 -26.19
N ALA A 431 -15.04 60.97 -27.18
CA ALA A 431 -15.15 62.19 -27.97
C ALA A 431 -15.35 63.45 -27.11
N ALA A 432 -15.02 64.61 -27.68
CA ALA A 432 -15.14 65.89 -26.99
C ALA A 432 -16.59 66.34 -26.78
N SER A 433 -17.53 65.81 -27.57
CA SER A 433 -18.95 66.16 -27.51
C SER A 433 -19.82 64.92 -27.71
N PHE A 434 -20.94 64.88 -26.99
CA PHE A 434 -22.04 63.93 -27.17
C PHE A 434 -23.36 64.68 -27.10
N GLU A 435 -24.44 64.05 -27.54
CA GLU A 435 -25.76 64.64 -27.45
C GLU A 435 -26.21 64.69 -25.98
N ALA A 436 -26.64 65.87 -25.54
CA ALA A 436 -27.07 66.05 -24.16
C ALA A 436 -28.35 65.27 -23.87
N ASN A 437 -28.50 64.76 -22.64
CA ASN A 437 -29.65 63.99 -22.18
C ASN A 437 -29.90 62.65 -22.90
N ILE A 438 -28.92 62.17 -23.67
CA ILE A 438 -28.92 60.82 -24.25
C ILE A 438 -27.86 59.97 -23.56
N THR A 439 -28.20 58.71 -23.28
CA THR A 439 -27.23 57.72 -22.83
C THR A 439 -26.60 57.06 -24.04
N HIS A 440 -25.28 57.18 -24.16
CA HIS A 440 -24.49 56.50 -25.16
C HIS A 440 -23.81 55.27 -24.55
N THR A 441 -23.88 54.14 -25.23
CA THR A 441 -23.21 52.91 -24.81
C THR A 441 -22.28 52.44 -25.92
N MET A 442 -21.03 52.16 -25.56
CA MET A 442 -20.07 51.49 -26.44
C MET A 442 -19.77 50.11 -25.88
N ILE A 443 -19.94 49.08 -26.70
CA ILE A 443 -19.51 47.72 -26.41
C ILE A 443 -18.16 47.52 -27.08
N ASN A 444 -17.17 47.09 -26.32
CA ASN A 444 -15.90 46.69 -26.84
C ASN A 444 -15.75 45.17 -26.76
N THR A 445 -15.44 44.53 -27.88
CA THR A 445 -15.36 43.07 -28.01
C THR A 445 -13.94 42.65 -28.32
N VAL A 446 -13.38 41.71 -27.56
CA VAL A 446 -12.13 41.03 -27.91
C VAL A 446 -12.43 39.65 -28.47
N ILE A 447 -11.71 39.27 -29.51
CA ILE A 447 -11.76 37.94 -30.13
C ILE A 447 -10.33 37.41 -30.14
N ALA A 448 -10.12 36.23 -29.57
CA ALA A 448 -8.85 35.53 -29.56
C ALA A 448 -8.98 34.19 -30.30
N TRP A 449 -7.95 33.80 -31.06
CA TRP A 449 -7.92 32.50 -31.72
C TRP A 449 -6.51 31.91 -31.84
N ALA A 450 -6.45 30.59 -31.91
CA ALA A 450 -5.22 29.81 -32.12
C ALA A 450 -5.61 28.49 -32.79
N GLY A 451 -5.25 28.31 -34.06
CA GLY A 451 -5.75 27.19 -34.88
C GLY A 451 -7.28 27.16 -34.90
N ASN A 452 -7.87 26.05 -34.40
CA ASN A 452 -9.32 25.88 -34.30
C ASN A 452 -9.92 26.39 -32.97
N LEU A 453 -9.09 26.83 -32.02
CA LEU A 453 -9.56 27.39 -30.76
C LEU A 453 -9.99 28.83 -30.96
N ARG A 454 -11.10 29.22 -30.35
CA ARG A 454 -11.63 30.59 -30.40
C ARG A 454 -12.29 30.95 -29.09
N ALA A 455 -12.08 32.18 -28.64
CA ALA A 455 -12.71 32.74 -27.45
C ALA A 455 -13.04 34.22 -27.69
N GLU A 456 -14.10 34.71 -27.06
CA GLU A 456 -14.50 36.11 -27.12
C GLU A 456 -15.04 36.58 -25.78
N ASP A 457 -14.89 37.89 -25.52
CA ASP A 457 -15.47 38.53 -24.34
C ASP A 457 -15.70 40.02 -24.60
N THR A 458 -16.56 40.64 -23.80
CA THR A 458 -16.96 42.04 -23.95
C THR A 458 -16.81 42.84 -22.66
N ALA A 459 -16.63 44.15 -22.82
CA ALA A 459 -16.76 45.15 -21.77
C ALA A 459 -17.49 46.37 -22.32
N SER A 460 -18.33 47.03 -21.51
CA SER A 460 -19.16 48.14 -21.96
C SER A 460 -18.83 49.45 -21.26
N VAL A 461 -18.95 50.56 -21.99
CA VAL A 461 -18.81 51.92 -21.45
C VAL A 461 -20.11 52.66 -21.63
N THR A 462 -20.58 53.31 -20.57
CA THR A 462 -21.79 54.12 -20.58
C THR A 462 -21.43 55.59 -20.34
N LEU A 463 -21.94 56.47 -21.18
CA LEU A 463 -21.77 57.91 -21.07
C LEU A 463 -23.13 58.58 -21.03
N ARG A 464 -23.34 59.45 -20.02
CA ARG A 464 -24.54 60.28 -19.90
C ARG A 464 -24.10 61.72 -19.65
N ILE A 465 -24.49 62.62 -20.54
CA ILE A 465 -24.36 64.07 -20.31
C ILE A 465 -25.67 64.55 -19.70
N GLU A 466 -25.65 64.87 -18.42
CA GLU A 466 -26.75 65.59 -17.79
C GLU A 466 -26.62 67.08 -18.15
N THR A 467 -27.67 67.68 -18.71
CA THR A 467 -27.72 69.14 -18.79
C THR A 467 -27.69 69.69 -17.37
N ALA A 468 -26.84 70.70 -17.13
CA ALA A 468 -26.88 71.47 -15.89
C ALA A 468 -28.33 71.89 -15.62
N PRO A 469 -28.84 71.75 -14.38
CA PRO A 469 -30.21 72.12 -14.08
C PRO A 469 -30.39 73.57 -14.49
N THR A 470 -31.30 73.82 -15.45
CA THR A 470 -31.68 75.16 -15.86
C THR A 470 -32.03 75.92 -14.59
N ASP A 471 -31.23 76.93 -14.25
CA ASP A 471 -31.46 77.76 -13.08
C ASP A 471 -32.90 78.24 -13.12
N ARG A 472 -33.68 77.75 -12.16
CA ARG A 472 -35.04 78.22 -11.92
C ARG A 472 -34.90 79.73 -11.62
N PRO A 473 -35.65 80.62 -12.29
CA PRO A 473 -35.57 82.05 -12.01
C PRO A 473 -35.73 82.27 -10.52
N THR A 474 -34.78 82.96 -9.91
CA THR A 474 -34.77 83.27 -8.49
C THR A 474 -36.03 84.05 -8.12
N ASP A 475 -36.96 83.38 -7.45
CA ASP A 475 -38.06 84.07 -6.80
C ASP A 475 -37.50 84.98 -5.70
N LYS A 476 -37.87 86.25 -5.85
CA LYS A 476 -37.67 87.42 -5.01
C LYS A 476 -37.64 87.12 -3.50
N PRO A 477 -36.73 87.72 -2.70
CA PRO A 477 -36.72 87.52 -1.26
C PRO A 477 -37.93 88.21 -0.60
N PRO A 478 -38.65 87.56 0.33
CA PRO A 478 -39.69 88.23 1.10
C PRO A 478 -39.05 89.08 2.21
N THR A 479 -39.26 90.38 2.11
CA THR A 479 -39.14 91.34 3.21
C THR A 479 -40.06 90.94 4.37
N GLY A 480 -39.51 90.66 5.55
CA GLY A 480 -40.34 90.21 6.69
C GLY A 480 -39.66 90.27 8.06
N LYS A 481 -39.48 91.50 8.57
CA LYS A 481 -39.50 91.98 9.97
C LYS A 481 -38.90 91.11 11.10
N ILE A 482 -37.85 91.70 11.68
CA ILE A 482 -37.23 91.46 12.99
C ILE A 482 -38.23 91.73 14.12
N THR A 483 -38.34 90.81 15.09
CA THR A 483 -38.69 91.14 16.48
C THR A 483 -37.80 90.39 17.46
N ARG A 484 -36.98 91.17 18.18
CA ARG A 484 -36.21 90.76 19.36
C ARG A 484 -37.16 90.53 20.55
N LYS A 485 -36.90 89.51 21.37
CA LYS A 485 -37.17 89.57 22.81
C LYS A 485 -36.18 88.68 23.57
N TRP A 486 -35.30 89.37 24.30
CA TRP A 486 -34.47 88.85 25.39
C TRP A 486 -35.34 88.28 26.51
N TRP A 487 -34.94 87.19 27.14
CA TRP A 487 -35.09 87.01 28.59
C TRP A 487 -33.92 86.17 29.15
N ILE A 488 -33.26 86.78 30.12
CA ILE A 488 -32.13 86.30 30.94
C ILE A 488 -32.69 85.41 32.07
N GLY A 489 -31.95 84.39 32.48
CA GLY A 489 -32.17 83.77 33.79
C GLY A 489 -31.60 82.36 33.96
N LEU A 490 -30.28 82.23 34.12
CA LEU A 490 -29.69 81.23 35.01
C LEU A 490 -29.64 81.86 36.41
N PRO A 491 -29.78 81.12 37.53
CA PRO A 491 -28.59 80.37 37.98
C PRO A 491 -28.82 79.09 38.83
N LEU A 492 -27.70 78.39 39.00
CA LEU A 492 -27.24 77.58 40.16
C LEU A 492 -27.82 76.17 40.45
N ALA A 493 -26.91 75.20 40.24
CA ALA A 493 -26.61 73.93 40.91
C ALA A 493 -27.40 73.53 42.18
N ILE A 494 -27.65 72.20 42.33
CA ILE A 494 -27.22 71.35 43.45
C ILE A 494 -27.49 69.85 43.15
N LEU A 495 -26.48 69.05 43.50
CA LEU A 495 -26.32 67.62 43.79
C LEU A 495 -27.55 66.68 43.90
N GLY A 496 -27.34 65.44 43.44
CA GLY A 496 -27.52 64.26 44.30
C GLY A 496 -28.59 63.20 43.95
N GLY A 497 -28.13 62.04 43.46
CA GLY A 497 -28.34 60.76 44.17
C GLY A 497 -29.64 59.94 43.99
N TRP A 498 -29.47 58.77 43.35
CA TRP A 498 -29.93 57.41 43.76
C TRP A 498 -31.42 56.98 43.70
N GLY A 499 -31.62 55.74 43.21
CA GLY A 499 -32.82 54.89 43.35
C GLY A 499 -33.22 54.25 42.00
N VAL A 500 -32.73 53.07 41.59
CA VAL A 500 -33.03 51.67 42.02
C VAL A 500 -34.50 51.24 41.82
N TRP A 501 -34.78 50.45 40.77
CA TRP A 501 -35.55 49.17 40.72
C TRP A 501 -35.67 48.69 39.25
N LYS A 502 -35.14 47.52 38.86
CA LYS A 502 -35.81 46.19 38.72
C LYS A 502 -36.92 46.18 37.62
N LEU A 503 -37.10 45.20 36.73
CA LEU A 503 -36.59 43.82 36.52
C LEU A 503 -37.17 43.30 35.17
N LEU A 504 -36.76 42.08 34.76
CA LEU A 504 -37.29 41.13 33.75
C LEU A 504 -36.52 41.15 32.40
N GLU A 505 -35.53 40.25 32.19
CA GLU A 505 -35.59 38.79 31.82
C GLU A 505 -35.77 38.61 30.29
N GLY A 506 -35.06 37.76 29.55
CA GLY A 506 -34.02 36.74 29.76
C GLY A 506 -33.28 36.51 28.41
N ASP A 507 -32.00 36.07 28.40
CA ASP A 507 -31.53 34.66 28.26
C ASP A 507 -31.70 34.15 26.80
N ASP A 508 -30.72 33.60 26.05
CA ASP A 508 -29.55 32.73 26.32
C ASP A 508 -28.44 33.02 25.27
N ALA A 509 -27.15 33.17 25.59
CA ALA A 509 -26.12 32.17 25.91
C ALA A 509 -25.84 31.14 24.80
N VAL A 510 -24.58 31.10 24.28
CA VAL A 510 -23.68 29.92 24.25
C VAL A 510 -22.27 30.40 23.88
N THR A 511 -21.32 30.20 24.81
CA THR A 511 -19.86 30.12 24.56
C THR A 511 -19.48 28.65 24.28
N PRO A 512 -18.26 28.35 23.81
CA PRO A 512 -17.30 27.89 24.81
C PRO A 512 -15.85 28.32 24.59
N SER A 513 -15.18 28.33 25.74
CA SER A 513 -13.74 28.38 26.02
C SER A 513 -13.09 26.98 25.87
N ALA A 514 -11.81 26.89 25.49
CA ALA A 514 -10.73 26.31 26.34
C ALA A 514 -9.45 25.91 25.55
N LYS A 515 -8.34 26.55 25.98
CA LYS A 515 -6.95 26.11 26.23
C LYS A 515 -6.32 24.79 25.67
N ASP A 516 -5.13 25.00 25.08
CA ASP A 516 -3.80 24.33 25.24
C ASP A 516 -3.57 22.85 24.82
N PRO A 517 -2.31 22.35 24.62
CA PRO A 517 -1.04 22.97 24.17
C PRO A 517 -0.20 22.12 23.15
N LEU A 518 0.90 22.71 22.67
CA LEU A 518 2.22 22.12 22.26
C LEU A 518 2.29 20.72 21.58
N GLY A 519 2.67 20.70 20.30
CA GLY A 519 3.11 19.51 19.55
C GLY A 519 4.54 19.64 18.99
N VAL A 520 5.38 18.67 19.34
CA VAL A 520 6.77 18.46 18.89
C VAL A 520 6.80 17.85 17.46
N PRO A 521 7.74 18.20 16.56
CA PRO A 521 7.87 17.53 15.26
C PRO A 521 8.82 16.31 15.30
N GLY A 522 8.35 15.19 14.75
CA GLY A 522 9.14 13.98 14.46
C GLY A 522 9.81 14.00 13.07
N PRO A 523 10.71 13.03 12.77
CA PRO A 523 11.80 13.23 11.81
C PRO A 523 11.47 12.86 10.35
N ILE A 524 12.24 13.50 9.46
CA ILE A 524 12.29 13.36 8.00
C ILE A 524 12.89 11.99 7.60
N PRO A 525 12.37 11.28 6.59
CA PRO A 525 13.05 10.15 5.99
C PRO A 525 14.16 10.62 5.03
N ARG A 526 15.38 10.10 5.22
CA ARG A 526 16.49 10.27 4.25
C ARG A 526 16.22 9.44 3.00
N ARG A 527 16.65 10.00 1.86
CA ARG A 527 16.83 9.32 0.58
C ARG A 527 17.92 8.26 0.64
#